data_AF-A0AA96TIW5-F1
#
_entry.id   AF-A0AA96TIW5-F1
#
_cell.length_a   1.000
_cell.length_b   1.000
_cell.length_c   1.000
_cell.angle_alpha   90.00
_cell.angle_beta   90.00
_cell.angle_gamma   90.00
#
_symmetry.space_group_name_H-M   'P 1'
#
loop_
_entity.id
_entity.type
_entity.pdbx_description
1 polymer ?
#
loop_
_entity_poly.entity_id
_entity_poly.type
_entity_poly.pdbx_seq_one_letter_code
_entity_poly.pdbx_strand_id
1 'polypeptide(L)'
;MRGVVEYHSPYAHYQYVGQIYGPNYPIKDGGFVTGWYPPPHKTPTGRSLNYSHFRHPLATSKWDKAMETARKGDLAQAVENYIKR
;
A
#
# COMPACT_ATOMS: atom_id res chain seq x y z
N MET A 1 -4.65 20.51 12.79
CA MET A 1 -3.60 19.87 11.98
C MET A 1 -4.28 19.17 10.81
N ARG A 2 -4.06 19.62 9.57
CA ARG A 2 -4.56 18.91 8.37
C ARG A 2 -3.49 17.91 7.97
N GLY A 3 -3.70 16.63 8.26
CA GLY A 3 -2.84 15.56 7.76
C GLY A 3 -3.12 15.38 6.27
N VAL A 4 -2.28 15.95 5.41
CA VAL A 4 -2.33 15.69 3.97
C VAL A 4 -1.53 14.41 3.72
N VAL A 5 -2.19 13.36 3.24
CA VAL A 5 -1.52 12.15 2.76
C VAL A 5 -1.05 12.44 1.34
N GLU A 6 0.18 12.89 1.19
CA GLU A 6 0.80 13.08 -0.12
C GLU A 6 1.38 11.76 -0.63
N TYR A 7 0.78 11.23 -1.69
CA TYR A 7 1.30 10.06 -2.40
C TYR A 7 2.41 10.51 -3.36
N HIS A 8 3.61 10.74 -2.84
CA HIS A 8 4.75 11.25 -3.61
C HIS A 8 5.24 10.31 -4.73
N SER A 9 4.72 9.09 -4.83
CA SER A 9 5.03 8.19 -5.95
C SER A 9 3.74 7.69 -6.61
N PRO A 10 3.66 7.68 -7.95
CA PRO A 10 2.50 7.19 -8.69
C PRO A 10 2.15 5.71 -8.37
N TYR A 11 3.09 4.98 -7.79
CA TYR A 11 2.93 3.59 -7.38
C TYR A 11 2.33 3.40 -5.98
N ALA A 12 2.38 4.41 -5.11
CA ALA A 12 1.84 4.30 -3.75
C ALA A 12 0.33 4.06 -3.74
N HIS A 13 -0.39 4.57 -4.74
CA HIS A 13 -1.82 4.31 -4.91
C HIS A 13 -2.12 2.82 -5.18
N TYR A 14 -1.27 2.13 -5.96
CA TYR A 14 -1.49 0.71 -6.30
C TYR A 14 -1.36 -0.18 -5.06
N GLN A 15 -0.39 0.14 -4.21
CA GLN A 15 -0.21 -0.52 -2.92
C GLN A 15 -1.36 -0.22 -1.97
N TYR A 16 -1.89 1.01 -1.96
CA TYR A 16 -3.07 1.37 -1.16
C TYR A 16 -4.32 0.58 -1.57
N VAL A 17 -4.59 0.50 -2.87
CA VAL A 17 -5.74 -0.26 -3.42
C VAL A 17 -5.56 -1.76 -3.19
N GLY A 18 -4.32 -2.26 -3.21
CA GLY A 18 -4.03 -3.68 -3.04
C GLY A 18 -4.13 -4.48 -4.32
N GLN A 19 -3.88 -3.87 -5.47
CA GLN A 19 -4.06 -4.51 -6.76
C GLN A 19 -2.74 -4.52 -7.53
N ILE A 20 -2.50 -5.59 -8.29
CA ILE A 20 -1.35 -5.70 -9.17
C ILE A 20 -1.61 -4.84 -10.42
N TYR A 21 -0.64 -4.00 -10.78
CA TYR A 21 -0.67 -3.15 -11.95
C TYR A 21 0.41 -3.56 -12.97
N GLY A 22 0.00 -3.73 -14.21
CA GLY A 22 0.86 -4.16 -15.32
C GLY A 22 0.59 -3.35 -16.59
N PRO A 23 1.15 -3.75 -17.74
CA PRO A 23 2.19 -4.77 -17.88
C PRO A 23 3.53 -4.38 -17.22
N ASN A 24 4.41 -5.36 -17.06
CA ASN A 24 5.85 -5.18 -16.85
C ASN A 24 6.54 -5.96 -17.96
N TYR A 25 7.41 -5.31 -18.71
CA TYR A 25 8.08 -5.93 -19.85
C TYR A 25 9.46 -6.44 -19.41
N PRO A 26 9.83 -7.68 -19.78
CA PRO A 26 11.12 -8.25 -19.38
C PRO A 26 12.25 -7.55 -20.14
N ILE A 27 13.30 -7.19 -19.43
CA ILE A 27 14.59 -6.83 -20.00
C ILE A 27 15.36 -8.14 -20.16
N LYS A 28 15.80 -8.43 -21.39
CA LYS A 28 16.53 -9.66 -21.70
C LYS A 28 17.98 -9.36 -22.05
N ASP A 29 18.91 -10.14 -21.50
CA ASP A 29 20.32 -10.16 -21.86
C ASP A 29 20.78 -11.62 -22.06
N GLY A 30 21.41 -11.91 -23.19
CA GLY A 30 21.83 -13.27 -23.54
C GLY A 30 20.70 -14.33 -23.54
N GLY A 31 19.43 -13.92 -23.68
CA GLY A 31 18.27 -14.81 -23.58
C GLY A 31 17.68 -14.97 -22.17
N PHE A 32 18.32 -14.42 -21.14
CA PHE A 32 17.87 -14.45 -19.75
C PHE A 32 17.17 -13.15 -19.35
N VAL A 33 16.14 -13.23 -18.52
CA VAL A 33 15.48 -12.04 -17.96
C VAL A 33 16.35 -11.46 -16.85
N THR A 34 16.87 -10.25 -17.04
CA THR A 34 17.74 -9.55 -16.09
C THR A 34 17.02 -8.43 -15.32
N GLY A 35 15.82 -8.05 -15.76
CA GLY A 35 15.03 -7.02 -15.11
C GLY A 35 13.66 -6.84 -15.72
N TRP A 36 12.95 -5.81 -15.25
CA TRP A 36 11.63 -5.45 -15.72
C TRP A 36 11.54 -3.94 -15.85
N TYR A 37 10.92 -3.46 -16.94
CA TYR A 37 10.60 -2.04 -17.08
C TYR A 37 9.09 -1.82 -17.20
N PRO A 38 8.57 -0.75 -16.59
CA PRO A 38 7.16 -0.41 -16.71
C PRO A 38 6.86 0.32 -18.04
N PRO A 39 5.64 0.18 -18.59
CA PRO A 39 5.12 1.12 -19.60
C PRO A 39 4.98 2.54 -19.02
N PRO A 40 4.80 3.57 -19.87
CA PRO A 40 4.43 4.93 -19.44
C PRO A 40 3.18 4.97 -18.55
N HIS A 41 2.22 4.08 -18.81
CA HIS A 41 0.99 3.93 -18.03
C HIS A 41 0.76 2.47 -17.67
N LYS A 42 0.55 2.19 -16.39
CA LYS A 42 0.11 0.88 -15.90
C LYS A 42 -1.40 0.83 -15.76
N THR A 43 -1.97 -0.32 -16.04
CA THR A 43 -3.39 -0.62 -15.85
C THR A 43 -3.59 -1.64 -14.73
N PRO A 44 -4.72 -1.56 -14.00
CA PRO A 44 -5.05 -2.55 -12.99
C PRO A 44 -5.31 -3.91 -13.66
N THR A 45 -4.74 -4.98 -13.12
CA THR A 45 -4.85 -6.32 -13.70
C THR A 45 -6.06 -7.12 -13.20
N GLY A 46 -6.87 -6.56 -12.29
CA GLY A 46 -7.92 -7.30 -11.58
C GLY A 46 -7.40 -8.17 -10.42
N ARG A 47 -6.11 -8.49 -10.38
CA ARG A 47 -5.52 -9.40 -9.39
C ARG A 47 -5.12 -8.65 -8.11
N SER A 48 -5.39 -9.26 -6.96
CA SER A 48 -4.99 -8.73 -5.66
C SER A 48 -3.48 -8.89 -5.42
N LEU A 49 -2.89 -7.95 -4.68
CA LEU A 49 -1.53 -8.09 -4.15
C LEU A 49 -1.47 -9.23 -3.14
N ASN A 50 -0.38 -9.99 -3.19
CA ASN A 50 -0.04 -10.96 -2.16
C ASN A 50 0.86 -10.26 -1.14
N TYR A 51 0.42 -10.15 0.11
CA TYR A 51 1.18 -9.54 1.18
C TYR A 51 2.01 -10.59 1.93
N SER A 52 3.26 -10.26 2.22
CA SER A 52 4.04 -11.04 3.17
C SER A 52 3.63 -10.67 4.59
N HIS A 53 3.13 -11.66 5.33
CA HIS A 53 2.72 -11.48 6.72
C HIS A 53 3.84 -11.79 7.73
N PHE A 54 5.04 -12.17 7.26
CA PHE A 54 6.12 -12.63 8.15
C PHE A 54 6.58 -11.56 9.17
N ARG A 55 6.84 -10.33 8.70
CA ARG A 55 7.20 -9.20 9.58
C ARG A 55 6.01 -8.32 9.98
N HIS A 56 4.94 -8.35 9.18
CA HIS A 56 3.80 -7.47 9.31
C HIS A 56 2.51 -8.31 9.24
N PRO A 57 2.09 -8.94 10.35
CA PRO A 57 0.97 -9.88 10.33
C PRO A 57 -0.35 -9.23 9.91
N LEU A 58 -0.51 -7.92 10.14
CA LEU A 58 -1.68 -7.12 9.75
C LEU A 58 -1.51 -6.40 8.40
N ALA A 59 -0.52 -6.79 7.58
CA ALA A 59 -0.35 -6.20 6.25
C ALA A 59 -1.60 -6.40 5.40
N THR A 60 -2.17 -5.30 4.91
CA THR A 60 -3.38 -5.28 4.09
C THR A 60 -3.41 -4.05 3.20
N SER A 61 -4.26 -4.09 2.17
CA SER A 61 -4.66 -2.87 1.47
C SER A 61 -5.54 -1.99 2.35
N LYS A 62 -5.60 -0.70 2.05
CA LYS A 62 -6.38 0.30 2.82
C LYS A 62 -6.11 0.18 4.33
N TRP A 63 -4.82 0.16 4.68
CA TRP A 63 -4.34 -0.06 6.04
C TRP A 63 -4.84 1.00 7.02
N ASP A 64 -5.09 2.22 6.55
CA ASP A 64 -5.75 3.31 7.28
C ASP A 64 -7.13 2.89 7.79
N LYS A 65 -7.97 2.33 6.91
CA LYS A 65 -9.32 1.87 7.24
C LYS A 65 -9.30 0.64 8.15
N ALA A 66 -8.35 -0.26 7.91
CA ALA A 66 -8.13 -1.41 8.78
C ALA A 66 -7.73 -0.97 10.20
N MET A 67 -6.81 0.00 10.30
CA MET A 67 -6.37 0.59 11.57
C MET A 67 -7.49 1.34 12.27
N GLU A 68 -8.24 2.17 11.55
CA GLU A 68 -9.40 2.88 12.12
C GLU A 68 -10.42 1.89 12.67
N THR A 69 -10.77 0.85 11.91
CA THR A 69 -11.71 -0.17 12.36
C THR A 69 -11.19 -0.90 13.61
N ALA A 70 -9.92 -1.28 13.62
CA ALA A 70 -9.33 -2.07 14.71
C ALA A 70 -9.02 -1.24 15.96
N ARG A 71 -8.69 0.05 15.83
CA ARG A 71 -8.05 0.85 16.90
C ARG A 71 -8.73 2.19 17.19
N LYS A 72 -9.88 2.49 16.59
CA LYS A 72 -10.61 3.75 16.87
C LYS A 72 -10.92 3.97 18.35
N GLY A 73 -11.20 2.90 19.11
CA GLY A 73 -11.46 2.97 20.55
C GLY A 73 -10.23 3.43 21.31
N ASP A 74 -9.08 2.80 21.05
CA ASP A 74 -7.79 3.16 21.65
C ASP A 74 -7.41 4.61 21.33
N LEU A 75 -7.64 5.04 20.08
CA LEU A 75 -7.40 6.41 19.67
C LEU A 75 -8.28 7.39 20.45
N ALA A 76 -9.59 7.10 20.58
CA ALA A 76 -10.51 7.93 21.35
C ALA A 76 -10.09 8.02 22.83
N GLN A 77 -9.72 6.89 23.43
CA GLN A 77 -9.25 6.84 24.82
C GLN A 77 -7.97 7.64 25.03
N ALA A 78 -7.01 7.54 24.09
CA ALA A 78 -5.76 8.30 24.16
C ALA A 78 -6.02 9.82 24.09
N VAL A 79 -6.92 10.25 23.21
CA VAL A 79 -7.32 11.66 23.09
C VAL A 79 -8.03 12.14 24.37
N GLU A 80 -8.97 11.35 24.90
CA GLU A 80 -9.68 11.67 26.14
C GLU A 80 -8.71 11.84 27.32
N ASN A 81 -7.74 10.92 27.45
CA ASN A 81 -6.72 10.99 28.50
C ASN A 81 -5.81 12.22 28.35
N TYR A 82 -5.54 12.65 27.11
CA TYR A 82 -4.76 13.86 26.84
C TYR A 82 -5.53 15.14 27.25
N ILE A 83 -6.84 15.19 27.00
CA ILE A 83 -7.69 16.33 27.36
C ILE A 83 -7.89 16.43 28.88
N LYS A 84 -7.99 15.29 29.57
CA LYS A 84 -8.15 15.23 31.03
C LYS A 84 -6.88 15.63 31.81
N ARG A 85 -5.78 15.88 31.11
CA ARG A 85 -4.47 16.20 31.68
C ARG A 85 -4.26 17.70 31.75
#